data_AF-A0A654TCP6-F1
#
_entry.id   AF-A0A654TCP6-F1
#
_cell.length_a   1.000
_cell.length_b   1.000
_cell.length_c   1.000
_cell.angle_alpha   90.00
_cell.angle_beta   90.00
_cell.angle_gamma   90.00
#
_symmetry.space_group_name_H-M   'P 1'
#
loop_
_entity.id
_entity.type
_entity.pdbx_description
1 polymer ?
#
loop_
_entity_poly.entity_id
_entity_poly.type
_entity_poly.pdbx_seq_one_letter_code
_entity_poly.pdbx_strand_id
1 'polypeptide(L)'
;MLDPGLGFAKTAQHNWAILHALPELVATGIPVLVGASRKRFLGALLAGPDGVMRPTDGRDTATAVISALAALHGAWGVRVHDVRASVDAIKVVEAWMGAERIERDG
;
A
#
# COMPACT_ATOMS: atom_id res chain seq x y z
N MET A 1 16.92 3.50 -5.34
CA MET A 1 15.52 3.28 -4.93
C MET A 1 14.82 2.47 -6.01
N LEU A 2 14.14 1.39 -5.63
CA LEU A 2 13.33 0.54 -6.52
C LEU A 2 11.87 1.00 -6.48
N ASP A 3 11.22 1.14 -7.64
CA ASP A 3 9.76 1.24 -7.76
C ASP A 3 9.30 0.05 -8.63
N PRO A 4 8.52 -0.89 -8.10
CA PRO A 4 8.05 -2.04 -8.88
C PRO A 4 7.04 -1.64 -9.96
N GLY A 5 6.64 -0.37 -9.99
CA GLY A 5 5.97 0.28 -11.09
C GLY A 5 4.57 -0.27 -11.28
N LEU A 6 3.73 -0.28 -10.23
CA LEU A 6 2.46 -0.99 -10.16
C LEU A 6 1.63 -0.90 -11.46
N GLY A 7 0.66 -0.03 -11.68
CA GLY A 7 -0.12 -0.01 -12.94
C GLY A 7 0.59 0.26 -14.30
N PHE A 8 1.89 -0.02 -14.48
CA PHE A 8 2.61 0.08 -15.77
C PHE A 8 2.77 -1.29 -16.43
N ALA A 9 2.06 -1.51 -17.54
CA ALA A 9 2.08 -2.75 -18.35
C ALA A 9 1.83 -4.04 -17.53
N LYS A 10 1.08 -3.94 -16.42
CA LYS A 10 0.79 -5.03 -15.49
C LYS A 10 -0.71 -5.26 -15.34
N THR A 11 -1.12 -6.52 -15.23
CA THR A 11 -2.49 -6.92 -14.90
C THR A 11 -2.80 -6.60 -13.43
N ALA A 12 -4.08 -6.64 -13.04
CA ALA A 12 -4.45 -6.50 -11.63
C ALA A 12 -3.78 -7.59 -10.77
N GLN A 13 -3.72 -8.82 -11.27
CA GLN A 13 -3.09 -9.96 -10.61
C GLN A 13 -1.58 -9.72 -10.39
N HIS A 14 -0.87 -9.20 -11.39
CA HIS A 14 0.54 -8.84 -11.23
C HIS A 14 0.76 -7.77 -10.15
N ASN A 15 -0.14 -6.78 -10.06
CA ASN A 15 -0.05 -5.75 -9.02
C ASN A 15 -0.17 -6.33 -7.62
N TRP A 16 -1.13 -7.25 -7.40
CA TRP A 16 -1.29 -7.91 -6.11
C TRP A 16 -0.14 -8.85 -5.79
N ALA A 17 0.36 -9.61 -6.76
CA ALA A 17 1.52 -10.48 -6.59
C ALA A 17 2.76 -9.70 -6.15
N ILE A 18 3.01 -8.53 -6.77
CA ILE A 18 4.11 -7.63 -6.38
C ILE A 18 3.93 -7.09 -4.97
N LEU A 19 2.71 -6.66 -4.60
CA LEU A 19 2.43 -6.17 -3.25
C LEU A 19 2.61 -7.27 -2.20
N HIS A 20 2.21 -8.49 -2.52
CA HIS A 20 2.41 -9.66 -1.67
C HIS A 20 3.91 -10.01 -1.52
N ALA A 21 4.68 -9.93 -2.60
CA ALA A 21 6.12 -10.17 -2.62
C ALA A 21 6.96 -8.95 -2.19
N LEU A 22 6.33 -7.90 -1.64
CA LEU A 22 7.03 -6.70 -1.19
C LEU A 22 8.18 -6.99 -0.19
N PRO A 23 8.04 -7.92 0.78
CA PRO A 23 9.15 -8.27 1.67
C PRO A 23 10.39 -8.79 0.92
N GLU A 24 10.20 -9.52 -0.19
CA GLU A 24 11.32 -10.02 -1.00
C GLU A 24 12.06 -8.88 -1.71
N LEU A 25 11.33 -7.87 -2.19
CA LEU A 25 11.92 -6.66 -2.76
C LEU A 25 12.69 -5.85 -1.71
N VAL A 26 12.12 -5.73 -0.50
CA VAL A 26 12.77 -5.03 0.62
C VAL A 26 14.02 -5.78 1.10
N ALA A 27 14.01 -7.11 1.08
CA ALA A 27 15.14 -7.95 1.45
C ALA A 27 16.39 -7.77 0.55
N THR A 28 16.25 -7.12 -0.62
CA THR A 28 17.40 -6.72 -1.45
C THR A 28 18.29 -5.66 -0.81
N GLY A 29 17.82 -4.99 0.26
CA GLY A 29 18.52 -3.90 0.93
C GLY A 29 18.45 -2.55 0.19
N ILE A 30 17.81 -2.50 -0.99
CA ILE A 30 17.60 -1.26 -1.73
C ILE A 30 16.27 -0.62 -1.29
N PRO A 31 16.22 0.70 -0.98
CA PRO A 31 14.98 1.37 -0.63
C PRO A 31 13.87 1.16 -1.66
N VAL A 32 12.70 0.68 -1.23
CA VAL A 32 11.53 0.40 -2.10
C VAL A 32 10.45 1.48 -1.93
N LEU A 33 10.01 2.07 -3.05
CA LEU A 33 8.92 3.04 -3.12
C LEU A 33 7.65 2.37 -3.69
N VAL A 34 6.54 2.43 -2.95
CA VAL A 34 5.26 1.84 -3.37
C VAL A 34 4.31 2.92 -3.91
N GLY A 35 3.99 2.85 -5.20
CA GLY A 35 3.05 3.77 -5.87
C GLY A 35 1.75 3.09 -6.31
N ALA A 36 0.81 2.87 -5.38
CA ALA A 36 -0.49 2.25 -5.66
C ALA A 36 -1.65 3.25 -5.81
N SER A 37 -1.44 4.51 -5.42
CA SER A 37 -2.53 5.48 -5.22
C SER A 37 -3.39 5.70 -6.45
N ARG A 38 -4.72 5.57 -6.26
CA ARG A 38 -5.78 5.74 -7.27
C ARG A 38 -5.64 4.88 -8.52
N LYS A 39 -4.77 3.88 -8.54
CA LYS A 39 -4.52 3.05 -9.73
C LYS A 39 -5.74 2.21 -10.11
N ARG A 40 -5.80 1.85 -11.40
CA ARG A 40 -6.93 1.14 -12.02
C ARG A 40 -7.30 -0.15 -11.28
N PHE A 41 -6.31 -0.93 -10.83
CA PHE A 41 -6.57 -2.19 -10.13
C PHE A 41 -7.37 -2.01 -8.81
N LEU A 42 -7.23 -0.86 -8.12
CA LEU A 42 -8.06 -0.50 -6.97
C LEU A 42 -9.50 -0.17 -7.36
N GLY A 43 -9.67 0.49 -8.51
CA GLY A 43 -11.01 0.74 -9.04
C GLY A 43 -11.75 -0.55 -9.39
N ALA A 44 -11.02 -1.55 -9.90
CA ALA A 44 -11.56 -2.86 -10.23
C ALA A 44 -11.85 -3.69 -8.97
N LEU A 45 -10.95 -3.66 -7.98
CA LEU A 45 -11.18 -4.30 -6.67
C LEU A 45 -12.46 -3.78 -6.00
N LEU A 46 -12.69 -2.46 -6.06
CA LEU A 46 -13.77 -1.77 -5.36
C LEU A 46 -15.00 -1.50 -6.25
N ALA A 47 -15.14 -2.24 -7.35
CA ALA A 47 -16.26 -2.07 -8.27
C ALA A 47 -17.61 -2.31 -7.55
N GLY A 48 -18.63 -1.56 -7.96
CA GLY A 48 -19.98 -1.71 -7.42
C GLY A 48 -20.65 -3.01 -7.84
N PRO A 49 -21.86 -3.31 -7.31
CA PRO A 49 -22.65 -4.48 -7.73
C PRO A 49 -22.98 -4.49 -9.23
N ASP A 50 -22.98 -3.31 -9.86
CA ASP A 50 -23.16 -3.09 -11.29
C ASP A 50 -21.89 -3.34 -12.12
N GLY A 51 -20.77 -3.72 -11.48
CA GLY A 51 -19.48 -3.92 -12.12
C GLY A 51 -18.76 -2.62 -12.49
N VAL A 52 -19.32 -1.46 -12.15
CA VAL A 52 -18.69 -0.17 -12.46
C VAL A 52 -17.54 0.06 -11.50
N MET A 53 -16.35 0.33 -12.07
CA MET A 53 -15.15 0.59 -11.30
C MET A 53 -15.31 1.81 -10.40
N ARG A 54 -14.80 1.72 -9.16
CA ARG A 54 -14.78 2.87 -8.24
C ARG A 54 -14.10 4.08 -8.90
N PRO A 55 -14.68 5.29 -8.86
CA PRO A 55 -14.02 6.53 -9.29
C PRO A 55 -12.68 6.77 -8.57
N THR A 56 -11.81 7.62 -9.10
CA THR A 56 -10.43 7.79 -8.61
C THR A 56 -10.35 8.39 -7.20
N ASP A 57 -11.23 9.34 -6.88
CA ASP A 57 -11.42 9.93 -5.55
C ASP A 57 -11.92 8.91 -4.51
N GLY A 58 -12.73 7.94 -4.92
CA GLY A 58 -13.24 6.87 -4.06
C GLY A 58 -12.22 5.77 -3.73
N ARG A 59 -10.94 5.90 -4.13
CA ARG A 59 -9.88 4.88 -3.95
C ARG A 59 -8.87 5.23 -2.85
N ASP A 60 -9.01 6.39 -2.20
CA ASP A 60 -8.01 6.87 -1.23
C ASP A 60 -7.97 6.01 0.04
N THR A 61 -9.11 5.46 0.51
CA THR A 61 -9.12 4.50 1.63
C THR A 61 -8.33 3.24 1.31
N ALA A 62 -8.52 2.63 0.13
CA ALA A 62 -7.73 1.46 -0.27
C ALA A 62 -6.25 1.80 -0.49
N THR A 63 -5.97 3.02 -0.94
CA THR A 63 -4.59 3.53 -1.02
C THR A 63 -3.95 3.60 0.38
N ALA A 64 -4.66 4.13 1.37
CA ALA A 64 -4.20 4.23 2.74
C ALA A 64 -3.96 2.85 3.37
N VAL A 65 -4.83 1.87 3.11
CA VAL A 65 -4.63 0.48 3.53
C VAL A 65 -3.35 -0.11 2.91
N ILE A 66 -3.11 0.11 1.61
CA ILE A 66 -1.85 -0.31 0.98
C ILE A 66 -0.66 0.43 1.61
N SER A 67 -0.79 1.71 1.98
CA SER A 67 0.27 2.43 2.67
C SER A 67 0.60 1.81 4.04
N ALA A 68 -0.41 1.42 4.82
CA ALA A 68 -0.22 0.70 6.07
C ALA A 68 0.50 -0.64 5.87
N LEU A 69 0.04 -1.46 4.91
CA LEU A 69 0.68 -2.73 4.59
C LEU A 69 2.12 -2.55 4.09
N ALA A 70 2.37 -1.54 3.26
CA ALA A 70 3.72 -1.22 2.79
C ALA A 70 4.65 -0.83 3.95
N ALA A 71 4.16 -0.04 4.90
CA ALA A 71 4.92 0.31 6.11
C ALA A 71 5.21 -0.92 6.98
N LEU A 72 4.22 -1.78 7.21
CA LEU A 72 4.39 -3.05 7.95
C LEU A 72 5.44 -3.96 7.31
N HIS A 73 5.55 -3.95 5.98
CA HIS A 73 6.51 -4.76 5.23
C HIS A 73 7.81 -4.04 4.88
N GLY A 74 8.10 -2.90 5.52
CA GLY A 74 9.41 -2.25 5.44
C GLY A 74 9.68 -1.49 4.13
N ALA A 75 8.64 -1.09 3.39
CA ALA A 75 8.83 -0.16 2.28
C ALA A 75 9.45 1.15 2.79
N TRP A 76 10.37 1.71 2.02
CA TRP A 76 11.02 2.98 2.35
C TRP A 76 10.06 4.16 2.25
N GLY A 77 9.11 4.10 1.32
CA GLY A 77 8.13 5.16 1.17
C GLY A 77 6.93 4.77 0.31
N VAL A 78 5.94 5.65 0.30
CA VAL A 78 4.73 5.54 -0.51
C VAL A 78 4.53 6.81 -1.33
N ARG A 79 4.06 6.68 -2.57
CA ARG A 79 3.69 7.82 -3.42
C ARG A 79 2.17 7.89 -3.56
N VAL A 80 1.58 8.98 -3.05
CA VAL A 80 0.13 9.10 -2.84
C VAL A 80 -0.43 10.44 -3.28
N HIS A 81 -1.74 10.47 -3.60
CA HIS A 81 -2.47 11.70 -3.92
C HIS A 81 -3.10 12.31 -2.65
N ASP A 82 -3.76 11.51 -1.82
CA ASP A 82 -4.23 11.94 -0.50
C ASP A 82 -3.14 11.65 0.54
N VAL A 83 -2.38 12.69 0.87
CA VAL A 83 -1.30 12.61 1.86
C VAL A 83 -1.84 12.34 3.26
N ARG A 84 -2.96 12.99 3.63
CA ARG A 84 -3.51 12.89 4.98
C ARG A 84 -3.94 11.44 5.27
N ALA A 85 -4.67 10.82 4.35
CA ALA A 85 -5.14 9.45 4.52
C ALA A 85 -3.98 8.45 4.73
N SER A 86 -2.90 8.57 3.96
CA SER A 86 -1.75 7.69 4.12
C SER A 86 -0.91 7.98 5.36
N VAL A 87 -0.75 9.25 5.75
CA VAL A 87 -0.08 9.60 7.01
C VAL A 87 -0.85 9.05 8.20
N ASP A 88 -2.18 9.18 8.21
CA ASP A 88 -3.02 8.65 9.29
C ASP A 88 -2.88 7.12 9.38
N ALA A 89 -2.88 6.42 8.24
CA ALA A 89 -2.67 4.97 8.19
C ALA A 89 -1.29 4.55 8.74
N ILE A 90 -0.23 5.30 8.43
CA ILE A 90 1.13 5.03 8.95
C ILE A 90 1.19 5.28 10.47
N LYS A 91 0.60 6.37 10.97
CA LYS A 91 0.53 6.64 12.42
C LYS A 91 -0.19 5.53 13.17
N VAL A 92 -1.27 4.99 12.61
CA VAL A 92 -1.99 3.84 13.18
C VAL A 92 -1.08 2.61 13.26
N VAL A 93 -0.34 2.30 12.19
CA VAL A 93 0.63 1.19 12.18
C VAL A 93 1.72 1.39 13.24
N GLU A 94 2.28 2.59 13.35
CA GLU A 94 3.31 2.92 14.35
C GLU A 94 2.80 2.70 15.78
N ALA A 95 1.59 3.18 16.08
CA ALA A 95 0.97 3.00 17.39
C ALA A 95 0.68 1.52 17.70
N TRP A 96 0.14 0.79 16.72
CA TRP A 96 -0.18 -0.64 16.86
C TRP A 96 1.08 -1.47 17.13
N MET A 97 2.11 -1.33 16.30
CA MET A 97 3.37 -2.07 16.45
C MET A 97 4.17 -1.62 17.68
N GLY A 98 3.96 -0.37 18.13
CA GLY A 98 4.53 0.14 19.37
C GLY A 98 3.97 -0.54 20.62
N ALA A 99 2.66 -0.84 20.63
CA ALA A 99 2.01 -1.53 21.75
C ALA A 99 2.56 -2.96 21.94
N GLU A 100 2.80 -3.71 20.85
CA GLU A 100 3.36 -5.07 20.91
C GLU A 100 4.77 -5.13 21.51
N ARG A 101 5.56 -4.05 21.44
CA ARG A 101 6.88 -3.97 22.07
C ARG A 101 6.80 -3.77 23.57
N ILE A 102 5.82 -3.00 24.04
CA ILE A 102 5.62 -2.72 25.47
C ILE A 102 5.24 -4.00 26.23
N GLU A 103 4.48 -4.91 25.61
CA GLU A 103 4.08 -6.19 26.21
C GLU A 103 5.19 -7.26 26.24
N ARG A 104 6.23 -7.12 25.42
CA ARG A 104 7.36 -8.08 25.36
C ARG A 104 8.51 -7.74 26.31
N ASP A 105 8.61 -6.47 26.69
CA ASP A 105 9.69 -5.93 27.54
C ASP A 105 9.26 -5.70 29.01
N GLY A 106 8.03 -6.08 29.39
CA GLY A 106 7.48 -5.97 30.76
C GLY A 106 7.16 -7.33 31.37
#